data_AF-A0A1J3G723-F1
#
_entry.id   AF-A0A1J3G723-F1
#
_cell.length_a   1.000
_cell.length_b   1.000
_cell.length_c   1.000
_cell.angle_alpha   90.00
_cell.angle_beta   90.00
_cell.angle_gamma   90.00
#
_symmetry.space_group_name_H-M   'P 1'
#
loop_
_entity.id
_entity.type
_entity.pdbx_description
1 polymer ?
#
loop_
_entity_poly.entity_id
_entity_poly.type
_entity_poly.pdbx_seq_one_letter_code
_entity_poly.pdbx_strand_id
1 'polypeptide(L)' 'ALRYHSEKLAIAFGLLNTPPGTTIRVVKNLRVCRDCHNAAKLISLVFGRKVVLRDVQRFHHFEDGKCSCGDFW' A
#
# COMPACT_ATOMS: atom_id res chain seq x y z
N ALA A 1 8.54 12.77 -12.55
CA ALA A 1 8.38 11.30 -12.68
C ALA A 1 8.88 10.62 -11.40
N LEU A 2 7.97 10.20 -10.51
CA LEU A 2 8.30 9.59 -9.20
C LEU A 2 8.42 8.07 -9.36
N ARG A 3 9.42 7.63 -10.14
CA ARG A 3 9.60 6.21 -10.51
C ARG A 3 10.12 5.33 -9.37
N TYR A 4 10.56 5.92 -8.24
CA TYR A 4 11.25 5.21 -7.17
C TYR A 4 10.74 5.57 -5.78
N HIS A 5 9.46 5.29 -5.52
CA HIS A 5 8.94 5.31 -4.17
C HIS A 5 9.12 3.95 -3.51
N SER A 6 9.71 3.94 -2.32
CA SER A 6 10.02 2.71 -1.58
C SER A 6 8.76 1.93 -1.21
N GLU A 7 7.61 2.58 -1.07
CA GLU A 7 6.33 1.90 -0.79
C GLU A 7 5.92 0.96 -1.93
N LYS A 8 6.08 1.40 -3.19
CA LYS A 8 5.74 0.55 -4.35
C LYS A 8 6.65 -0.68 -4.41
N LEU A 9 7.95 -0.50 -4.17
CA LEU A 9 8.92 -1.59 -4.14
C LEU A 9 8.64 -2.55 -2.97
N ALA A 10 8.35 -2.03 -1.77
CA ALA A 10 8.04 -2.85 -0.61
C ALA A 10 6.78 -3.71 -0.84
N ILE A 11 5.73 -3.13 -1.41
CA ILE A 11 4.50 -3.87 -1.74
C ILE A 11 4.79 -4.91 -2.84
N ALA A 12 5.50 -4.55 -3.90
CA ALA A 12 5.86 -5.48 -4.97
C ALA A 12 6.69 -6.67 -4.45
N PHE A 13 7.67 -6.40 -3.60
CA PHE A 13 8.47 -7.43 -2.95
C PHE A 13 7.60 -8.35 -2.07
N GLY A 14 6.67 -7.78 -1.30
CA GLY A 14 5.70 -8.55 -0.52
C GLY A 14 4.80 -9.45 -1.38
N LEU A 15 4.33 -8.95 -2.53
CA LEU A 15 3.54 -9.75 -3.47
C LEU A 15 4.31 -10.94 -4.02
N LEU A 16 5.59 -10.73 -4.39
CA LEU A 16 6.44 -11.75 -5.01
C LEU A 16 6.88 -12.84 -4.02
N ASN A 17 7.04 -12.49 -2.74
CA ASN A 17 7.66 -13.37 -1.75
C ASN A 17 6.68 -13.95 -0.71
N THR A 18 5.37 -13.71 -0.86
CA THR A 18 4.36 -14.26 0.09
C THR A 18 3.25 -15.02 -0.64
N PRO A 19 2.74 -16.12 -0.06
CA PRO A 19 1.63 -16.88 -0.63
C PRO A 19 0.39 -16.02 -0.87
N PRO A 20 -0.46 -16.30 -1.89
CA PRO A 20 -1.74 -15.63 -2.11
C PRO A 20 -2.57 -15.46 -0.82
N GLY A 21 -3.25 -14.33 -0.66
CA GLY A 21 -4.08 -14.01 0.52
C GLY A 21 -3.33 -13.50 1.76
N THR A 22 -2.01 -13.68 1.88
CA THR A 22 -1.19 -13.02 2.92
C THR A 22 -1.36 -11.49 2.89
N THR A 23 -1.56 -10.89 4.07
CA THR A 23 -1.61 -9.43 4.22
C THR A 23 -0.21 -8.83 4.09
N ILE A 24 -0.05 -7.83 3.23
CA ILE A 24 1.22 -7.10 3.05
C ILE A 24 1.25 -5.94 4.03
N ARG A 25 2.33 -5.81 4.82
CA ARG A 25 2.49 -4.74 5.82
C ARG A 25 3.72 -3.91 5.48
N VAL A 26 3.54 -2.60 5.34
CA VAL A 26 4.61 -1.64 5.03
C VAL A 26 4.61 -0.56 6.11
N VAL A 27 5.79 -0.21 6.64
CA VAL A 27 5.95 0.86 7.62
C VAL A 27 6.95 1.87 7.08
N LYS A 28 6.62 3.16 7.18
CA LYS A 28 7.51 4.26 6.79
C LYS A 28 7.47 5.40 7.79
N ASN A 29 8.54 6.19 7.82
CA ASN A 29 8.71 7.37 8.68
C ASN A 29 8.37 8.71 7.97
N LEU A 30 7.73 8.65 6.79
CA LEU A 30 7.21 9.81 6.08
C LEU A 30 5.71 9.65 5.90
N ARG A 31 4.98 10.71 5.54
CA ARG A 31 3.58 10.60 5.10
C ARG A 31 3.52 9.93 3.72
N VAL A 32 2.54 9.06 3.47
CA VAL A 32 2.39 8.47 2.12
C VAL A 32 1.98 9.55 1.12
N CYS A 33 2.52 9.51 -0.09
CA CYS A 33 2.11 10.45 -1.13
C CYS A 33 0.85 9.94 -1.84
N ARG A 34 0.11 10.83 -2.51
CA ARG A 34 -1.11 10.50 -3.27
C ARG A 34 -0.88 9.38 -4.30
N ASP A 35 0.27 9.38 -4.97
CA ASP A 35 0.60 8.37 -5.98
C ASP A 35 0.84 6.97 -5.36
N CYS A 36 1.58 6.87 -4.26
CA CYS A 36 1.74 5.60 -3.54
C CYS A 36 0.43 5.10 -2.95
N HIS A 37 -0.39 6.02 -2.43
CA HIS A 37 -1.71 5.70 -1.90
C HIS A 37 -2.63 5.11 -2.99
N ASN A 38 -2.68 5.73 -4.17
CA ASN A 38 -3.45 5.24 -5.30
C ASN A 38 -2.90 3.91 -5.84
N ALA A 39 -1.58 3.75 -5.89
CA ALA A 39 -0.96 2.50 -6.28
C ALA A 39 -1.34 1.36 -5.32
N ALA A 40 -1.31 1.59 -4.01
CA ALA A 40 -1.69 0.58 -3.02
C ALA A 40 -3.16 0.17 -3.14
N LYS A 41 -4.07 1.11 -3.44
CA LYS A 41 -5.47 0.80 -3.80
C LYS A 41 -5.57 -0.10 -5.03
N LEU A 42 -4.93 0.27 -6.13
CA LEU A 42 -4.98 -0.53 -7.36
C LEU A 42 -4.39 -1.92 -7.15
N ILE A 43 -3.31 -2.02 -6.38
CA ILE A 43 -2.70 -3.29 -6.03
C ILE A 43 -3.65 -4.15 -5.19
N SER A 44 -4.33 -3.58 -4.19
CA SER A 44 -5.28 -4.36 -3.37
C SER A 44 -6.44 -4.90 -4.19
N LEU A 45 -6.93 -4.12 -5.17
CA LEU A 45 -7.98 -4.52 -6.10
C LEU A 45 -7.52 -5.64 -7.05
N VAL A 46 -6.38 -5.46 -7.73
CA VAL A 46 -5.93 -6.36 -8.79
C VAL A 46 -5.44 -7.70 -8.23
N PHE A 47 -4.75 -7.68 -7.09
CA PHE A 47 -4.18 -8.90 -6.50
C PHE A 47 -5.10 -9.53 -5.45
N GLY A 48 -6.23 -8.90 -5.10
CA GLY A 48 -7.10 -9.36 -4.02
C GLY A 48 -6.36 -9.48 -2.68
N ARG A 49 -5.44 -8.54 -2.42
CA ARG A 49 -4.56 -8.56 -1.24
C ARG A 49 -4.87 -7.38 -0.33
N LYS A 50 -4.99 -7.66 0.96
CA LYS A 50 -4.98 -6.61 1.96
C LYS A 50 -3.58 -6.02 2.08
N VAL A 51 -3.47 -4.69 1.96
CA VAL A 51 -2.23 -3.95 2.21
C VAL A 51 -2.45 -3.05 3.41
N VAL A 52 -1.57 -3.12 4.41
CA VAL A 52 -1.57 -2.23 5.56
C VAL A 52 -0.32 -1.38 5.51
N LEU A 53 -0.49 -0.07 5.31
CA LEU A 53 0.60 0.89 5.28
C LEU A 53 0.51 1.78 6.51
N ARG A 54 1.53 1.75 7.36
CA ARG A 54 1.70 2.71 8.45
C ARG A 54 2.61 3.83 7.98
N ASP A 55 2.10 5.05 8.05
CA ASP A 55 2.88 6.26 7.86
C ASP A 55 2.99 7.04 9.18
N VAL A 56 3.53 8.26 9.16
CA VAL A 56 3.70 9.07 10.38
C VAL A 56 2.39 9.57 10.99
N GLN A 57 1.31 9.66 10.20
CA GLN A 57 0.03 10.22 10.64
C GLN A 57 -0.95 9.12 11.05
N ARG A 58 -1.00 8.02 10.30
CA ARG A 58 -2.08 7.03 10.43
C ARG A 58 -1.72 5.67 9.83
N PHE A 59 -2.64 4.73 10.05
CA PHE A 59 -2.69 3.48 9.31
C PHE A 59 -3.64 3.64 8.12
N HIS A 60 -3.18 3.13 6.99
CA HIS A 60 -3.92 3.01 5.74
C HIS A 60 -4.20 1.53 5.52
N HIS A 61 -5.47 1.12 5.57
CA HIS A 61 -5.89 -0.24 5.28
C HIS A 61 -6.48 -0.26 3.87
N PHE A 62 -5.77 -0.90 2.94
CA PHE A 62 -6.19 -1.04 1.56
C PHE A 62 -6.79 -2.42 1.33
N GLU A 63 -8.02 -2.44 0.82
CA GLU A 63 -8.82 -3.64 0.55
C GLU A 63 -9.83 -3.29 -0.55
N ASP A 64 -9.96 -4.15 -1.55
CA ASP A 64 -10.87 -3.97 -2.70
C ASP A 64 -10.83 -2.59 -3.37
N GLY A 65 -9.62 -2.06 -3.60
CA GLY A 65 -9.44 -0.75 -4.25
C GLY A 65 -9.75 0.46 -3.38
N LYS A 66 -10.11 0.27 -2.11
CA LYS A 66 -10.45 1.33 -1.16
C LYS A 66 -9.41 1.44 -0.07
N CYS A 67 -9.33 2.61 0.55
CA CYS A 67 -8.51 2.82 1.73
C CYS A 67 -9.39 3.29 2.89
N SER A 68 -9.13 2.80 4.09
CA SER A 68 -9.82 3.22 5.33
C SER A 68 -9.64 4.70 5.67
N CYS A 69 -8.65 5.38 5.11
CA CYS A 69 -8.38 6.79 5.42
C CYS A 69 -9.31 7.78 4.70
N GLY A 70 -10.20 7.32 3.80
CA GLY A 70 -11.10 8.18 3.04
C GLY A 70 -10.41 9.09 2.03
N ASP A 71 -9.34 8.61 1.39
CA ASP A 71 -8.51 9.37 0.43
C ASP A 71 -7.66 10.49 1.02
N PHE A 72 -7.54 10.52 2.34
CA PHE A 72 -6.51 11.29 3.02
C PHE A 72 -5.22 10.49 3.04
N TRP A 73 -4.44 10.61 1.95
CA TRP A 73 -3.05 10.11 1.86
C TRP A 73 -2.23 10.58 3.05
#